data_AF-A0A401Q5X9-F1
#
_entry.id   AF-A0A401Q5X9-F1
#
_cell.length_a   1.000
_cell.length_b   1.000
_cell.length_c   1.000
_cell.angle_alpha   90.00
_cell.angle_beta   90.00
_cell.angle_gamma   90.00
#
_symmetry.space_group_name_H-M   'P 1'
#
loop_
_entity.id
_entity.type
_entity.pdbx_description
1 polymer ?
#
loop_
_entity_poly.entity_id
_entity_poly.type
_entity_poly.pdbx_seq_one_letter_code
_entity_poly.pdbx_strand_id
1 'polypeptide(L)'
;NCTRDGECYSDHLCIWGQCEVSAVKGQTGSICEQQRDCRADLCCAFYTYLLFPVCIPLSTKGRPCHDPRHRLLDLITWEMEPEEALEHCPCSKGLMCQPEG
;
A
#
# COMPACT_ATOMS: atom_id res chain seq x y z
N ASN A 1 -2.29 -20.61 -0.38
CA ASN A 1 -2.30 -19.20 0.04
C ASN A 1 -0.87 -18.82 0.40
N CYS A 2 -0.55 -17.54 0.43
CA CYS A 2 0.78 -17.03 0.77
C CYS A 2 0.66 -15.71 1.55
N THR A 3 1.69 -15.37 2.31
CA THR A 3 1.87 -14.05 2.97
C THR A 3 3.20 -13.40 2.63
N ARG A 4 4.03 -14.05 1.81
CA ARG A 4 5.32 -13.58 1.29
C ARG A 4 5.67 -14.33 0.00
N ASP A 5 6.45 -13.71 -0.88
CA ASP A 5 6.85 -14.32 -2.16
C ASP A 5 7.58 -15.66 -1.98
N GLY A 6 8.37 -15.81 -0.92
CA GLY A 6 9.13 -17.04 -0.65
C GLY A 6 8.28 -18.28 -0.30
N GLU A 7 6.96 -18.14 -0.15
CA GLU A 7 6.05 -19.27 0.03
C GLU A 7 5.52 -19.83 -1.28
N CYS A 8 5.78 -19.13 -2.39
CA CYS A 8 5.41 -19.55 -3.72
C CYS A 8 6.54 -20.35 -4.39
N TYR A 9 6.17 -21.13 -5.42
CA TYR A 9 7.15 -21.77 -6.29
C TYR A 9 8.08 -20.72 -6.93
N SER A 10 9.30 -21.14 -7.28
CA SER A 10 10.28 -20.25 -7.91
C SER A 10 9.66 -19.47 -9.07
N ASP A 11 9.97 -18.16 -9.11
CA ASP A 11 9.50 -17.18 -10.10
C ASP A 11 8.01 -16.80 -10.03
N HIS A 12 7.26 -17.33 -9.08
CA HIS A 12 5.89 -16.87 -8.78
C HIS A 12 5.93 -15.79 -7.69
N LEU A 13 4.95 -14.88 -7.69
CA LEU A 13 4.82 -13.84 -6.67
C LEU A 13 3.54 -14.02 -5.89
N CYS A 14 3.56 -13.57 -4.63
CA CYS A 14 2.36 -13.56 -3.81
C CYS A 14 1.54 -12.31 -4.10
N ILE A 15 0.43 -12.49 -4.82
CA ILE A 15 -0.50 -11.43 -5.21
C ILE A 15 -1.83 -11.70 -4.51
N TRP A 16 -2.32 -10.75 -3.72
CA TRP A 16 -3.57 -10.89 -2.96
C TRP A 16 -3.64 -12.16 -2.08
N GLY A 17 -2.50 -12.67 -1.61
CA GLY A 17 -2.40 -13.90 -0.84
C GLY A 17 -2.48 -15.20 -1.66
N GLN A 18 -2.34 -15.10 -2.98
CA GLN A 18 -2.29 -16.22 -3.92
C GLN A 18 -1.01 -16.19 -4.74
N CYS A 19 -0.46 -17.35 -5.05
CA CYS A 19 0.74 -17.44 -5.88
C CYS A 19 0.35 -17.31 -7.35
N GLU A 20 0.78 -16.23 -7.97
CA GLU A 20 0.50 -15.93 -9.37
C GLU A 20 1.74 -16.12 -10.24
N VAL A 21 1.53 -16.72 -11.42
CA VAL A 21 2.57 -16.94 -12.43
C VAL A 21 2.71 -15.68 -13.28
N SER A 22 3.93 -15.32 -13.68
CA SER A 22 4.20 -14.17 -14.56
C SER A 22 3.73 -12.82 -13.98
N ALA A 23 3.60 -12.72 -12.66
CA ALA A 23 3.32 -11.47 -11.98
C ALA A 23 4.54 -10.53 -11.98
N VAL A 24 4.28 -9.22 -11.99
CA VAL A 24 5.32 -8.19 -11.94
C VAL A 24 5.35 -7.55 -10.55
N LYS A 25 6.54 -7.44 -9.94
CA LYS A 25 6.69 -6.79 -8.63
C LYS A 25 6.14 -5.35 -8.66
N GLY A 26 5.47 -4.96 -7.58
CA GLY A 26 4.90 -3.63 -7.43
C GLY A 26 3.61 -3.39 -8.23
N GLN A 27 3.06 -4.42 -8.88
CA GLN A 27 1.71 -4.36 -9.47
C GLN A 27 0.63 -4.46 -8.39
N THR A 28 -0.62 -4.19 -8.76
CA THR A 28 -1.78 -4.31 -7.87
C THR A 28 -1.84 -5.68 -7.19
N GLY A 29 -1.92 -5.68 -5.85
CA GLY A 29 -1.96 -6.88 -5.02
C GLY A 29 -0.60 -7.46 -4.65
N SER A 30 0.51 -6.93 -5.19
CA SER A 30 1.86 -7.34 -4.76
C SER A 30 2.11 -6.98 -3.32
N ILE A 31 2.79 -7.85 -2.59
CA ILE A 31 3.30 -7.52 -1.25
C ILE A 31 4.28 -6.35 -1.34
N CYS A 32 4.20 -5.46 -0.37
CA CYS A 32 5.09 -4.31 -0.24
C CYS A 32 5.45 -4.11 1.23
N GLU A 33 6.55 -3.43 1.50
CA GLU A 33 6.86 -2.92 2.84
C GLU A 33 6.86 -1.40 2.84
N GLN A 34 7.25 -0.80 1.70
CA GLN A 34 7.40 0.62 1.55
C GLN A 34 6.72 1.15 0.29
N GLN A 35 6.40 2.44 0.29
CA GLN A 35 5.71 3.08 -0.83
C GLN A 35 6.45 2.92 -2.17
N ARG A 36 7.79 2.91 -2.14
CA ARG A 36 8.64 2.72 -3.32
C ARG A 36 8.59 1.31 -3.95
N ASP A 37 8.05 0.33 -3.23
CA ASP A 37 7.88 -1.03 -3.77
C ASP A 37 6.74 -1.08 -4.79
N CYS A 38 5.84 -0.09 -4.75
CA CYS A 38 4.69 0.01 -5.63
C CYS A 38 4.94 0.93 -6.83
N ARG A 39 4.23 0.66 -7.93
CA ARG A 39 4.18 1.57 -9.07
C ARG A 39 3.55 2.91 -8.68
N ALA A 40 3.87 3.98 -9.43
CA ALA A 40 3.48 5.36 -9.12
C ALA A 40 1.96 5.63 -9.08
N ASP A 41 1.15 4.75 -9.67
CA ASP A 41 -0.31 4.80 -9.66
C ASP A 41 -0.95 4.02 -8.50
N LEU A 42 -0.11 3.43 -7.64
CA LEU A 42 -0.47 2.62 -6.49
C LEU A 42 0.20 3.17 -5.23
N CYS A 43 -0.23 2.69 -4.07
CA CYS A 43 0.46 2.90 -2.80
C CYS A 43 0.57 1.58 -2.04
N CYS A 44 1.51 1.50 -1.11
CA CYS A 44 1.61 0.39 -0.18
C CYS A 44 0.65 0.61 0.99
N ALA A 45 -0.37 -0.24 1.13
CA ALA A 45 -1.35 -0.10 2.19
C ALA A 45 -1.98 -1.43 2.62
N PHE A 46 -2.57 -1.43 3.82
CA PHE A 46 -3.34 -2.57 4.32
C PHE A 46 -4.66 -2.72 3.55
N TYR A 47 -4.94 -3.95 3.14
CA TYR A 47 -6.22 -4.32 2.55
C TYR A 47 -7.04 -5.12 3.55
N THR A 48 -8.33 -4.82 3.68
CA THR A 48 -9.21 -5.29 4.78
C THR A 48 -9.18 -6.80 5.06
N TYR A 49 -8.85 -7.62 4.08
CA TYR A 49 -8.86 -9.09 4.18
C TYR A 49 -7.47 -9.72 4.27
N LEU A 50 -6.40 -8.93 4.28
CA LEU A 50 -5.02 -9.39 4.33
C LEU A 50 -4.36 -8.90 5.62
N LEU A 51 -3.55 -9.78 6.21
CA LEU A 51 -2.77 -9.48 7.42
C LEU A 51 -1.43 -8.81 7.09
N PHE A 52 -1.22 -8.47 5.83
CA PHE A 52 0.01 -7.89 5.30
C PHE A 52 -0.35 -6.83 4.26
N PRO A 53 0.48 -5.79 4.12
CA PRO A 53 0.23 -4.73 3.17
C PRO A 53 0.55 -5.16 1.74
N VAL A 54 -0.18 -4.55 0.80
CA VAL A 54 -0.04 -4.80 -0.62
C VAL A 54 -0.15 -3.50 -1.42
N CYS A 55 0.34 -3.50 -2.66
CA CYS A 55 0.17 -2.39 -3.57
C CYS A 55 -1.30 -2.27 -4.01
N ILE A 56 -1.99 -1.21 -3.60
CA ILE A 56 -3.39 -0.96 -3.98
C ILE A 56 -3.53 0.38 -4.72
N PRO A 57 -4.58 0.56 -5.52
CA PRO A 57 -4.81 1.82 -6.22
C PRO A 57 -4.97 3.01 -5.28
N LEU A 58 -4.55 4.19 -5.75
CA LEU A 58 -4.80 5.45 -5.05
C LEU A 58 -6.30 5.68 -4.79
N SER A 59 -6.62 6.35 -3.68
CA SER A 59 -8.01 6.55 -3.28
C SER A 59 -8.77 7.43 -4.28
N THR A 60 -9.97 6.97 -4.63
CA THR A 60 -10.89 7.67 -5.53
C THR A 60 -11.88 8.52 -4.72
N LYS A 61 -12.66 9.36 -5.42
CA LYS A 61 -13.60 10.28 -4.79
C LYS A 61 -14.60 9.53 -3.90
N GLY A 62 -14.76 9.99 -2.66
CA GLY A 62 -15.69 9.42 -1.68
C GLY A 62 -15.17 8.15 -0.98
N ARG A 63 -13.89 7.80 -1.16
CA ARG A 63 -13.23 6.74 -0.41
C ARG A 63 -12.34 7.33 0.69
N PRO A 64 -12.13 6.58 1.79
CA PRO A 64 -11.13 6.93 2.79
C PRO A 64 -9.76 7.16 2.15
N CYS A 65 -9.02 8.14 2.65
CA CYS A 65 -7.72 8.53 2.14
C CYS A 65 -6.78 8.90 3.27
N HIS A 66 -5.49 8.72 3.02
CA HIS A 66 -4.44 9.29 3.85
C HIS A 66 -4.10 10.70 3.35
N ASP A 67 -4.12 11.68 4.24
CA ASP A 67 -3.64 13.04 3.95
C ASP A 67 -2.17 13.16 4.37
N PRO A 68 -1.23 13.31 3.41
CA PRO A 68 0.19 13.44 3.70
C PRO A 68 0.53 14.65 4.58
N ARG A 69 -0.36 15.65 4.67
CA ARG A 69 -0.16 16.85 5.50
C ARG A 69 -0.40 16.58 6.98
N HIS A 70 -1.16 15.55 7.34
CA HIS A 70 -1.30 15.13 8.74
C HIS A 70 0.01 14.56 9.31
N ARG A 71 0.96 14.15 8.46
CA ARG A 71 2.32 13.73 8.89
C ARG A 71 3.08 14.81 9.67
N LEU A 72 2.76 16.09 9.49
CA LEU A 72 3.39 17.19 10.23
C LEU A 72 3.02 17.18 11.73
N LEU A 73 1.91 16.56 12.13
CA LEU A 73 1.47 16.49 13.53
C LEU A 73 2.11 15.32 14.30
N ASP A 74 2.64 14.31 13.61
CA ASP A 74 3.30 13.15 14.22
C ASP A 74 4.80 13.35 14.48
N LEU A 75 5.35 14.53 14.17
CA LEU A 75 6.79 14.87 14.33
C LEU A 75 7.24 15.13 15.78
N ILE A 76 6.52 14.63 16.78
CA ILE A 76 6.92 14.73 18.20
C ILE A 76 7.76 13.49 18.63
N THR A 77 7.85 12.44 17.81
CA THR A 77 8.69 11.27 18.09
C THR A 77 9.98 11.29 17.25
N TRP A 78 11.13 11.22 17.94
CA TRP A 78 12.45 11.04 17.34
C TRP A 78 12.58 9.62 16.77
N GLU A 79 12.15 9.43 15.54
CA GLU A 79 12.68 8.48 14.56
C GLU A 79 11.95 8.78 13.25
N MET A 80 12.69 8.96 12.15
CA MET A 80 12.06 9.05 10.84
C MET A 80 11.47 7.66 10.56
N GLU A 81 10.23 7.44 10.98
CA GLU A 81 9.51 6.21 10.69
C GLU A 81 9.60 5.95 9.18
N PRO A 82 9.89 4.71 8.76
CA PRO A 82 10.02 4.37 7.36
C PRO A 82 8.79 4.84 6.57
N GLU A 83 8.89 4.90 5.26
CA GLU A 83 7.73 5.07 4.37
C GLU A 83 6.85 3.80 4.41
N GLU A 84 6.40 3.43 5.61
CA GLU A 84 5.69 2.19 5.94
C GLU A 84 4.37 2.09 5.20
N ALA A 85 3.78 0.90 5.26
CA ALA A 85 2.46 0.67 4.73
C ALA A 85 1.42 1.55 5.41
N LEU A 86 0.61 2.23 4.60
CA LEU A 86 -0.46 3.09 5.08
C LEU A 86 -1.71 2.28 5.43
N GLU A 87 -2.59 2.82 6.26
CA GLU A 87 -3.94 2.27 6.42
C GLU A 87 -4.80 2.54 5.18
N HIS A 88 -4.62 3.71 4.57
CA HIS A 88 -5.34 4.15 3.38
C HIS A 88 -4.39 4.82 2.39
N CYS A 89 -4.64 4.65 1.09
CA CYS A 89 -3.84 5.36 0.10
C CYS A 89 -4.12 6.87 0.08
N PRO A 90 -3.16 7.69 -0.37
CA PRO A 90 -3.45 9.06 -0.72
C PRO A 90 -4.40 9.12 -1.91
N CYS A 91 -5.05 10.28 -2.06
CA CYS A 91 -5.95 10.49 -3.16
C CYS A 91 -5.24 10.42 -4.52
N SER A 92 -5.96 9.90 -5.52
CA SER A 92 -5.55 9.98 -6.92
C SER A 92 -5.34 11.43 -7.37
N LYS A 93 -4.52 11.62 -8.40
CA LYS A 93 -4.11 12.95 -8.88
C LYS A 93 -5.33 13.84 -9.17
N GLY A 94 -5.32 15.04 -8.59
CA GLY A 94 -6.38 16.05 -8.75
C GLY A 94 -7.50 15.97 -7.71
N LEU A 95 -7.44 15.02 -6.78
CA LEU A 95 -8.31 14.96 -5.61
C LEU A 95 -7.57 15.45 -4.36
N MET A 96 -8.32 15.95 -3.39
CA MET A 96 -7.80 16.36 -2.08
C MET A 96 -8.51 15.56 -1.00
N CYS A 97 -7.74 15.07 -0.04
CA CYS A 97 -8.30 14.40 1.13
C CYS A 97 -8.91 15.46 2.05
N GLN A 98 -10.14 15.21 2.53
CA GLN A 98 -10.83 16.10 3.46
C GLN A 98 -11.15 15.34 4.75
N PRO A 99 -11.05 15.98 5.92
CA PRO A 99 -11.47 15.36 7.17
C PRO A 99 -12.97 15.07 7.13
N GLU A 100 -13.38 13.90 7.62
CA GLU A 100 -14.78 13.61 7.87
C GLU A 100 -15.27 14.53 9.01
N GLY A 101 -16.33 15.29 8.73
CA GLY A 101 -16.88 16.28 9.65
C GLY A 101 -17.80 15.70 10.71
#